data_AF-A0A1H1UT18-F1
#
_entry.id   AF-A0A1H1UT18-F1
#
_cell.length_a   1.000
_cell.length_b   1.000
_cell.length_c   1.000
_cell.angle_alpha   90.00
_cell.angle_beta   90.00
_cell.angle_gamma   90.00
#
_symmetry.space_group_name_H-M   'P 1'
#
loop_
_entity.id
_entity.type
_entity.pdbx_description
1 polymer ?
#
loop_
_entity_poly.entity_id
_entity_poly.type
_entity_poly.pdbx_seq_one_letter_code
_entity_poly.pdbx_strand_id
1 'polypeptide(L)'
;MTAPPDPATRTASADAPVVPAAFRDAVRPPVVAPPGAGGDLDHDAVPAGSVTLVDTLDPAVVEAARRHGRPVVVNLGERPELAAAAVAAGADGLWLDAPGAAAAAQAREAAVRVAPLVRSAVPDTVPACRAAIDAVDAALATLLEHRVALAGRVQRLKPVGGHAGRDPDREAAIVVAMAERAPSLPPESLARIVTAIIEAGLDAAERDDSDEPPVWRL
;
A
#
# COMPACT_ATOMS: atom_id res chain seq x y z
N MET A 1 47.48 -21.52 -14.97
CA MET A 1 46.41 -22.50 -15.19
C MET A 1 45.86 -22.82 -13.80
N THR A 2 44.90 -22.01 -13.36
CA THR A 2 44.45 -21.94 -11.96
C THR A 2 43.03 -22.50 -11.91
N ALA A 3 42.81 -23.51 -11.08
CA ALA A 3 41.54 -24.22 -10.97
C ALA A 3 40.41 -23.30 -10.44
N PRO A 4 39.15 -23.52 -10.85
CA PRO A 4 38.02 -22.77 -10.31
C PRO A 4 37.68 -23.25 -8.88
N PRO A 5 37.23 -22.36 -7.97
CA PRO A 5 36.76 -22.77 -6.66
C PRO A 5 35.34 -23.37 -6.72
N ASP A 6 35.12 -24.30 -5.79
CA ASP A 6 33.97 -25.17 -5.55
C ASP A 6 32.72 -24.42 -5.04
N PRO A 7 31.50 -24.65 -5.58
CA PRO A 7 30.27 -23.97 -5.17
C PRO A 7 29.63 -24.64 -3.93
N ALA A 8 30.25 -24.50 -2.75
CA ALA A 8 29.65 -24.96 -1.51
C ALA A 8 29.95 -24.04 -0.32
N THR A 9 29.44 -22.81 -0.35
CA THR A 9 29.23 -22.01 0.86
C THR A 9 28.07 -21.03 0.64
N ARG A 10 26.83 -21.52 0.73
CA ARG A 10 25.67 -20.65 0.96
C ARG A 10 25.71 -20.22 2.42
N THR A 11 26.30 -19.06 2.68
CA THR A 11 25.99 -18.30 3.88
C THR A 11 24.52 -17.91 3.81
N ALA A 12 23.73 -18.42 4.76
CA ALA A 12 22.36 -17.99 4.97
C ALA A 12 22.37 -16.48 5.26
N SER A 13 21.88 -15.68 4.31
CA SER A 13 21.62 -14.27 4.54
C SER A 13 20.40 -14.16 5.45
N ALA A 14 20.66 -13.73 6.68
CA ALA A 14 19.65 -13.41 7.68
C ALA A 14 19.04 -12.03 7.35
N ASP A 15 18.18 -11.97 6.33
CA ASP A 15 17.26 -10.84 6.13
C ASP A 15 15.87 -11.25 6.60
N ALA A 16 15.73 -11.31 7.93
CA ALA A 16 14.41 -11.21 8.54
C ALA A 16 14.06 -9.72 8.62
N PRO A 17 12.84 -9.29 8.25
CA PRO A 17 12.44 -7.90 8.36
C PRO A 17 12.61 -7.43 9.81
N VAL A 18 13.36 -6.34 9.98
CA VAL A 18 13.57 -5.70 11.28
C VAL A 18 12.26 -5.07 11.73
N VAL A 19 11.51 -5.81 12.53
CA VAL A 19 10.37 -5.29 13.29
C VAL A 19 10.87 -4.13 14.15
N PRO A 20 10.31 -2.90 14.03
CA PRO A 20 10.72 -1.76 14.84
C PRO A 20 10.65 -2.07 16.33
N ALA A 21 11.56 -1.52 17.14
CA ALA A 21 11.67 -1.84 18.57
C ALA A 21 10.35 -1.66 19.34
N ALA A 22 9.50 -0.71 18.94
CA ALA A 22 8.16 -0.49 19.50
C ALA A 22 7.22 -1.71 19.40
N PHE A 23 7.48 -2.63 18.47
CA PHE A 23 6.70 -3.86 18.27
C PHE A 23 7.38 -5.11 18.86
N ARG A 24 8.65 -5.02 19.29
CA ARG A 24 9.39 -6.16 19.88
C ARG A 24 8.99 -6.42 21.34
N ASP A 25 8.63 -5.37 22.07
CA ASP A 25 8.17 -5.47 23.46
C ASP A 25 6.66 -5.72 23.59
N ALA A 26 5.93 -5.84 22.47
CA ALA A 26 4.48 -6.03 22.44
C ALA A 26 4.03 -7.50 22.57
N VAL A 27 4.90 -8.43 23.00
CA VAL A 27 4.48 -9.78 23.43
C VAL A 27 3.98 -9.76 24.88
N ARG A 28 3.20 -8.74 25.21
CA ARG A 28 2.18 -8.86 26.26
C ARG A 28 0.85 -8.80 25.52
N PRO A 29 -0.05 -9.79 25.71
CA PRO A 29 -1.40 -9.65 25.20
C PRO A 29 -1.97 -8.32 25.73
N PRO A 30 -2.67 -7.53 24.89
CA PRO A 30 -3.33 -6.34 25.37
C PRO A 30 -4.20 -6.74 26.57
N VAL A 31 -4.11 -5.96 27.66
CA VAL A 31 -5.02 -6.14 28.79
C VAL A 31 -6.40 -5.74 28.29
N VAL A 32 -7.19 -6.74 27.91
CA VAL A 32 -8.60 -6.55 27.59
C VAL A 32 -9.31 -6.37 28.92
N ALA A 33 -9.76 -5.15 29.21
CA ALA A 33 -10.62 -4.91 30.36
C ALA A 33 -11.87 -5.80 30.22
N PRO A 34 -12.26 -6.56 31.27
CA PRO A 34 -13.43 -7.41 31.18
C PRO A 34 -14.70 -6.57 30.96
N PRO A 35 -15.64 -7.02 30.13
CA PRO A 35 -16.91 -6.32 29.94
C PRO A 35 -17.68 -6.28 31.27
N GLY A 36 -17.92 -5.07 31.79
CA GLY A 36 -18.69 -4.85 33.02
C GLY A 36 -17.98 -4.06 34.14
N ALA A 37 -16.74 -3.60 33.94
CA ALA A 37 -16.11 -2.66 34.87
C ALA A 37 -16.69 -1.24 34.70
N GLY A 38 -17.90 -1.02 35.19
CA GLY A 38 -18.54 0.30 35.29
C GLY A 38 -17.92 1.15 36.41
N GLY A 39 -16.63 1.44 36.31
CA GLY A 39 -15.96 2.46 37.11
C GLY A 39 -15.30 3.44 36.17
N ASP A 40 -15.38 4.75 36.49
CA ASP A 40 -14.63 5.81 35.82
C ASP A 40 -13.20 5.33 35.56
N LEU A 41 -12.92 4.93 34.32
CA LEU A 41 -11.56 4.66 33.89
C LEU A 41 -10.91 6.02 33.83
N ASP A 42 -10.12 6.30 34.86
CA ASP A 42 -9.18 7.42 34.89
C ASP A 42 -8.45 7.43 33.54
N HIS A 43 -8.78 8.39 32.67
CA HIS A 43 -8.31 8.41 31.29
C HIS A 43 -6.77 8.54 31.22
N ASP A 44 -6.14 8.88 32.34
CA ASP A 44 -4.70 9.03 32.54
C ASP A 44 -3.96 7.71 32.88
N ALA A 45 -4.67 6.61 33.15
CA ALA A 45 -4.06 5.32 33.54
C ALA A 45 -3.79 4.34 32.37
N VAL A 46 -3.83 4.83 31.12
CA VAL A 46 -3.65 3.96 29.93
C VAL A 46 -2.15 3.70 29.69
N PRO A 47 -1.69 2.44 29.61
CA PRO A 47 -0.28 2.11 29.41
C PRO A 47 0.30 2.71 28.12
N ALA A 48 1.57 3.11 28.17
CA ALA A 48 2.31 3.47 26.96
C ALA A 48 2.31 2.30 25.95
N GLY A 49 2.07 2.61 24.67
CA GLY A 49 1.94 1.60 23.61
C GLY A 49 0.54 0.99 23.46
N SER A 50 -0.45 1.44 24.23
CA SER A 50 -1.84 1.02 24.04
C SER A 50 -2.41 1.55 22.71
N VAL A 51 -3.24 0.73 22.07
CA VAL A 51 -3.99 1.09 20.86
C VAL A 51 -5.45 1.35 21.18
N THR A 52 -6.12 2.14 20.36
CA THR A 52 -7.57 2.30 20.42
C THR A 52 -8.20 1.32 19.45
N LEU A 53 -8.94 0.33 19.97
CA LEU A 53 -9.70 -0.61 19.14
C LEU A 53 -11.05 0.00 18.75
N VAL A 54 -11.41 -0.08 17.48
CA VAL A 54 -12.68 0.43 16.95
C VAL A 54 -13.37 -0.68 16.16
N ASP A 55 -14.59 -1.03 16.54
CA ASP A 55 -15.40 -2.10 15.90
C ASP A 55 -16.28 -1.60 14.74
N THR A 56 -16.00 -0.40 14.23
CA THR A 56 -16.76 0.24 13.14
C THR A 56 -15.82 0.86 12.11
N LEU A 57 -16.30 0.93 10.87
CA LEU A 57 -15.63 1.60 9.74
C LEU A 57 -16.15 3.00 9.50
N ASP A 58 -17.00 3.54 10.38
CA ASP A 58 -17.44 4.92 10.29
C ASP A 58 -16.23 5.87 10.35
N PRO A 59 -15.91 6.60 9.26
CA PRO A 59 -14.74 7.47 9.22
C PRO A 59 -14.76 8.54 10.31
N ALA A 60 -15.95 9.01 10.73
CA ALA A 60 -16.05 10.01 11.79
C ALA A 60 -15.62 9.44 13.14
N VAL A 61 -15.91 8.15 13.40
CA VAL A 61 -15.50 7.46 14.63
C VAL A 61 -14.01 7.15 14.61
N VAL A 62 -13.48 6.66 13.48
CA VAL A 62 -12.04 6.39 13.33
C VAL A 62 -11.24 7.67 13.49
N GLU A 63 -11.67 8.77 12.85
CA GLU A 63 -11.02 10.07 12.99
C GLU A 63 -11.12 10.62 14.41
N ALA A 64 -12.26 10.47 15.09
CA ALA A 64 -12.39 10.85 16.50
C ALA A 64 -11.41 10.06 17.38
N ALA A 65 -11.25 8.76 17.15
CA ALA A 65 -10.30 7.92 17.87
C ALA A 65 -8.84 8.39 17.67
N ARG A 66 -8.47 8.80 16.46
CA ARG A 66 -7.12 9.31 16.14
C ARG A 66 -6.76 10.58 16.91
N ARG A 67 -7.74 11.44 17.22
CA ARG A 67 -7.48 12.70 17.98
C ARG A 67 -6.92 12.46 19.37
N HIS A 68 -7.07 11.25 19.92
CA HIS A 68 -6.48 10.86 21.19
C HIS A 68 -4.97 10.55 21.10
N GLY A 69 -4.35 10.64 19.92
CA GLY A 69 -2.90 10.49 19.73
C GLY A 69 -2.36 9.07 19.89
N ARG A 70 -3.25 8.07 19.99
CA ARG A 70 -2.91 6.64 20.06
C ARG A 70 -3.15 5.97 18.71
N PRO A 71 -2.37 4.94 18.34
CA PRO A 71 -2.66 4.17 17.13
C PRO A 71 -4.07 3.59 17.17
N VAL A 72 -4.82 3.73 16.08
CA VAL A 72 -6.17 3.20 15.94
C VAL A 72 -6.13 1.87 15.20
N VAL A 73 -6.63 0.80 15.81
CA VAL A 73 -6.80 -0.50 15.19
C VAL A 73 -8.29 -0.71 14.90
N VAL A 74 -8.64 -0.95 13.64
CA VAL A 74 -10.02 -1.24 13.26
C VAL A 74 -10.23 -2.74 13.19
N ASN A 75 -11.26 -3.23 13.87
CA ASN A 75 -11.69 -4.61 13.81
C ASN A 75 -12.57 -4.86 12.59
N LEU A 76 -12.12 -5.75 11.71
CA LEU A 76 -12.83 -6.12 10.49
C LEU A 76 -13.57 -7.46 10.64
N GLY A 77 -13.35 -8.20 11.73
CA GLY A 77 -13.83 -9.57 11.89
C GLY A 77 -13.29 -10.47 10.77
N GLU A 78 -14.18 -11.20 10.11
CA GLU A 78 -13.84 -12.10 8.99
C GLU A 78 -13.85 -11.41 7.61
N ARG A 79 -13.78 -10.07 7.54
CA ARG A 79 -13.96 -9.28 6.31
C ARG A 79 -12.66 -8.60 5.82
N PRO A 80 -11.69 -9.35 5.28
CA PRO A 80 -10.41 -8.80 4.79
C PRO A 80 -10.59 -7.79 3.64
N GLU A 81 -11.69 -7.89 2.88
CA GLU A 81 -12.01 -6.99 1.77
C GLU A 81 -12.21 -5.52 2.19
N LEU A 82 -12.45 -5.27 3.49
CA LEU A 82 -12.64 -3.93 4.03
C LEU A 82 -11.32 -3.25 4.45
N ALA A 83 -10.17 -3.92 4.30
CA ALA A 83 -8.86 -3.42 4.69
C ALA A 83 -8.53 -2.06 4.07
N ALA A 84 -8.75 -1.88 2.76
CA ALA A 84 -8.50 -0.60 2.09
C ALA A 84 -9.36 0.52 2.66
N ALA A 85 -10.65 0.25 2.92
CA ALA A 85 -11.58 1.22 3.48
C ALA A 85 -11.19 1.62 4.91
N ALA A 86 -10.77 0.65 5.73
CA ALA A 86 -10.30 0.90 7.08
C ALA A 86 -9.06 1.81 7.11
N VAL A 87 -8.07 1.51 6.25
CA VAL A 87 -6.88 2.34 6.12
C VAL A 87 -7.24 3.74 5.60
N ALA A 88 -8.13 3.83 4.61
CA ALA A 88 -8.60 5.11 4.09
C ALA A 88 -9.36 5.95 5.15
N ALA A 89 -10.12 5.30 6.04
CA ALA A 89 -10.76 5.93 7.18
C ALA A 89 -9.77 6.39 8.26
N GLY A 90 -8.49 6.01 8.15
CA GLY A 90 -7.41 6.44 9.02
C GLY A 90 -6.88 5.38 9.97
N ALA A 91 -7.19 4.10 9.78
CA ALA A 91 -6.67 3.03 10.62
C ALA A 91 -5.12 2.92 10.56
N ASP A 92 -4.51 2.82 11.73
CA ASP A 92 -3.07 2.55 11.90
C ASP A 92 -2.77 1.05 11.82
N GLY A 93 -3.74 0.22 12.23
CA GLY A 93 -3.69 -1.24 12.13
C GLY A 93 -5.05 -1.87 11.86
N LEU A 94 -5.03 -3.14 11.47
CA LEU A 94 -6.22 -3.93 11.17
C LEU A 94 -6.25 -5.15 12.09
N TRP A 95 -7.43 -5.47 12.62
CA TRP A 95 -7.68 -6.73 13.32
C TRP A 95 -8.61 -7.60 12.49
N LEU A 96 -8.21 -8.86 12.30
CA LEU A 96 -8.97 -9.88 11.56
C LEU A 96 -9.11 -11.11 12.44
N ASP A 97 -10.32 -11.64 12.50
CA ASP A 97 -10.60 -12.86 13.25
C ASP A 97 -10.20 -14.07 12.41
N ALA A 98 -9.20 -14.81 12.88
CA ALA A 98 -8.69 -16.06 12.29
C ALA A 98 -8.51 -16.03 10.74
N PRO A 99 -7.83 -15.04 10.16
CA PRO A 99 -7.72 -14.97 8.71
C PRO A 99 -6.87 -16.12 8.17
N GLY A 100 -7.37 -16.80 7.13
CA GLY A 100 -6.52 -17.66 6.31
C GLY A 100 -5.35 -16.88 5.69
N ALA A 101 -4.26 -17.57 5.34
CA ALA A 101 -3.05 -16.92 4.82
C ALA A 101 -3.31 -16.03 3.59
N ALA A 102 -4.21 -16.46 2.69
CA ALA A 102 -4.59 -15.70 1.50
C ALA A 102 -5.37 -14.42 1.84
N ALA A 103 -6.36 -14.51 2.74
CA ALA A 103 -7.13 -13.35 3.22
C ALA A 103 -6.23 -12.31 3.89
N ALA A 104 -5.30 -12.76 4.74
CA ALA A 104 -4.35 -11.87 5.38
C ALA A 104 -3.37 -11.22 4.38
N ALA A 105 -2.98 -11.94 3.32
CA ALA A 105 -2.15 -11.38 2.25
C ALA A 105 -2.90 -10.30 1.46
N GLN A 106 -4.15 -10.56 1.09
CA GLN A 106 -5.01 -9.59 0.40
C GLN A 106 -5.20 -8.32 1.23
N ALA A 107 -5.54 -8.45 2.52
CA ALA A 107 -5.70 -7.29 3.40
C ALA A 107 -4.41 -6.49 3.55
N ARG A 108 -3.25 -7.15 3.65
CA ARG A 108 -1.94 -6.49 3.69
C ARG A 108 -1.63 -5.75 2.39
N GLU A 109 -1.88 -6.37 1.25
CA GLU A 109 -1.66 -5.75 -0.05
C GLU A 109 -2.53 -4.49 -0.21
N ALA A 110 -3.82 -4.60 0.11
CA ALA A 110 -4.75 -3.47 0.12
C ALA A 110 -4.28 -2.33 1.04
N ALA A 111 -3.80 -2.66 2.25
CA ALA A 111 -3.26 -1.68 3.18
C ALA A 111 -1.98 -1.01 2.65
N VAL A 112 -1.05 -1.76 2.07
CA VAL A 112 0.19 -1.23 1.48
C VAL A 112 -0.10 -0.25 0.35
N ARG A 113 -1.11 -0.51 -0.49
CA ARG A 113 -1.51 0.41 -1.57
C ARG A 113 -2.05 1.75 -1.06
N VAL A 114 -2.83 1.73 0.03
CA VAL A 114 -3.60 2.90 0.49
C VAL A 114 -2.86 3.69 1.56
N ALA A 115 -2.14 3.03 2.47
CA ALA A 115 -1.53 3.66 3.65
C ALA A 115 -0.62 4.86 3.31
N PRO A 116 0.29 4.79 2.30
CA PRO A 116 1.15 5.92 1.96
C PRO A 116 0.38 7.16 1.48
N LEU A 117 -0.84 6.97 0.96
CA LEU A 117 -1.66 8.06 0.40
C LEU A 117 -2.46 8.81 1.47
N VAL A 118 -2.73 8.17 2.61
CA VAL A 118 -3.63 8.70 3.65
C VAL A 118 -2.91 9.02 4.96
N ARG A 119 -1.71 8.49 5.18
CA ARG A 119 -0.90 8.78 6.37
C ARG A 119 -0.10 10.06 6.16
N SER A 120 -0.63 11.17 6.68
CA SER A 120 0.12 12.43 6.77
C SER A 120 1.05 12.38 7.99
N ALA A 121 2.22 11.75 7.84
CA ALA A 121 3.34 11.97 8.75
C ALA A 121 4.41 12.74 7.98
N VAL A 122 4.90 13.85 8.54
CA VAL A 122 6.03 14.59 7.98
C VAL A 122 7.28 14.11 8.71
N PRO A 123 8.02 13.11 8.18
CA PRO A 123 9.26 12.66 8.81
C PRO A 123 10.28 13.81 8.87
N ASP A 124 11.02 13.89 9.97
CA ASP A 124 12.02 14.93 10.26
C ASP A 124 13.46 14.41 10.19
N THR A 125 13.65 13.13 9.89
CA THR A 125 14.96 12.51 9.69
C THR A 125 15.09 11.90 8.30
N VAL A 126 16.30 11.96 7.74
CA VAL A 126 16.58 11.37 6.41
C VAL A 126 16.20 9.89 6.32
N PRO A 127 16.52 9.00 7.30
CA PRO A 127 16.09 7.61 7.25
C PRO A 127 14.57 7.46 7.22
N ALA A 128 13.83 8.25 8.00
CA ALA A 128 12.37 8.21 8.00
C ALA A 128 11.78 8.72 6.68
N CYS A 129 12.35 9.77 6.09
CA CYS A 129 11.96 10.24 4.76
C CYS A 129 12.17 9.17 3.68
N ARG A 130 13.29 8.44 3.71
CA ARG A 130 13.56 7.35 2.76
C ARG A 130 12.57 6.20 2.92
N ALA A 131 12.30 5.77 4.15
CA ALA A 131 11.29 4.74 4.39
C ALA A 131 9.89 5.15 3.91
N ALA A 132 9.54 6.44 4.03
CA ALA A 132 8.29 6.97 3.48
C ALA A 132 8.28 6.94 1.94
N ILE A 133 9.40 7.30 1.29
CA ILE A 133 9.55 7.19 -0.17
C ILE A 133 9.42 5.73 -0.62
N ASP A 134 10.12 4.80 0.03
CA ASP A 134 10.07 3.37 -0.30
C ASP A 134 8.63 2.82 -0.22
N ALA A 135 7.85 3.29 0.76
CA ALA A 135 6.44 2.92 0.89
C ALA A 135 5.58 3.48 -0.25
N VAL A 136 5.82 4.73 -0.67
CA VAL A 136 5.16 5.32 -1.85
C VAL A 136 5.55 4.58 -3.12
N ASP A 137 6.82 4.22 -3.29
CA ASP A 137 7.33 3.51 -4.46
C ASP A 137 6.75 2.08 -4.54
N ALA A 138 6.54 1.42 -3.40
CA ALA A 138 5.84 0.14 -3.35
C ALA A 138 4.37 0.27 -3.83
N ALA A 139 3.66 1.32 -3.40
CA ALA A 139 2.31 1.58 -3.88
C ALA A 139 2.30 1.94 -5.38
N LEU A 140 3.27 2.73 -5.83
CA LEU A 140 3.44 3.07 -7.25
C LEU A 140 3.67 1.82 -8.10
N ALA A 141 4.49 0.87 -7.65
CA ALA A 141 4.73 -0.38 -8.36
C ALA A 141 3.43 -1.18 -8.58
N THR A 142 2.58 -1.29 -7.55
CA THR A 142 1.28 -1.97 -7.69
C THR A 142 0.33 -1.22 -8.63
N LEU A 143 0.31 0.12 -8.58
CA LEU A 143 -0.50 0.93 -9.50
C LEU A 143 -0.01 0.82 -10.95
N LEU A 144 1.29 0.75 -11.17
CA LEU A 144 1.88 0.54 -12.50
C LEU A 144 1.51 -0.81 -13.07
N GLU A 145 1.59 -1.89 -12.29
CA GLU A 145 1.14 -3.24 -12.70
C GLU A 145 -0.33 -3.22 -13.12
N HIS A 146 -1.20 -2.63 -12.29
CA HIS A 146 -2.62 -2.50 -12.61
C HIS A 146 -2.85 -1.68 -13.89
N ARG A 147 -2.10 -0.59 -14.07
CA ARG A 147 -2.17 0.26 -15.27
C ARG A 147 -1.72 -0.50 -16.51
N VAL A 148 -0.68 -1.33 -16.43
CA VAL A 148 -0.21 -2.17 -17.54
C VAL A 148 -1.29 -3.18 -17.94
N ALA A 149 -1.92 -3.85 -16.97
CA ALA A 149 -3.03 -4.77 -17.25
C ALA A 149 -4.21 -4.08 -17.95
N LEU A 150 -4.57 -2.85 -17.54
CA LEU A 150 -5.57 -2.03 -18.22
C LEU A 150 -5.13 -1.62 -19.62
N ALA A 151 -3.86 -1.24 -19.80
CA ALA A 151 -3.31 -0.88 -21.11
C ALA A 151 -3.39 -2.06 -22.08
N GLY A 152 -3.00 -3.27 -21.66
CA GLY A 152 -3.13 -4.49 -22.46
C GLY A 152 -4.59 -4.77 -22.86
N ARG A 153 -5.54 -4.60 -21.93
CA ARG A 153 -6.96 -4.70 -22.26
C ARG A 153 -7.40 -3.67 -23.30
N VAL A 154 -6.95 -2.42 -23.18
CA VAL A 154 -7.23 -1.36 -24.16
C VAL A 154 -6.64 -1.72 -25.53
N GLN A 155 -5.41 -2.25 -25.60
CA GLN A 155 -4.78 -2.64 -26.85
C GLN A 155 -5.58 -3.71 -27.60
N ARG A 156 -6.11 -4.72 -26.88
CA ARG A 156 -6.99 -5.75 -27.47
C ARG A 156 -8.34 -5.20 -27.98
N LEU A 157 -8.76 -4.04 -27.50
CA LEU A 157 -10.01 -3.39 -27.93
C LEU A 157 -9.81 -2.38 -29.07
N LYS A 158 -8.59 -1.89 -29.26
CA LYS A 158 -8.29 -0.88 -30.28
C LYS A 158 -8.30 -1.50 -31.68
N PRO A 159 -8.81 -0.79 -32.71
CA PRO A 159 -8.66 -1.20 -34.10
C PRO A 159 -7.20 -1.25 -34.58
N VAL A 160 -6.37 -0.34 -34.03
CA VAL A 160 -4.91 -0.29 -34.26
C VAL A 160 -4.23 -0.35 -32.90
N GLY A 161 -3.55 -1.46 -32.63
CA GLY A 161 -2.82 -1.68 -31.39
C GLY A 161 -1.37 -1.17 -31.42
N GLY A 162 -0.68 -1.36 -30.31
CA GLY A 162 0.74 -1.06 -30.14
C GLY A 162 1.07 0.43 -30.32
N HIS A 163 2.32 0.69 -30.66
CA HIS A 163 2.85 2.04 -30.87
C HIS A 163 2.16 2.81 -32.01
N ALA A 164 1.62 2.11 -33.02
CA ALA A 164 0.90 2.73 -34.13
C ALA A 164 -0.47 3.31 -33.70
N GLY A 165 -1.04 2.81 -32.61
CA GLY A 165 -2.32 3.25 -32.05
C GLY A 165 -2.21 4.36 -30.99
N ARG A 166 -1.09 5.09 -30.94
CA ARG A 166 -0.90 6.22 -30.01
C ARG A 166 -1.81 7.40 -30.36
N ASP A 167 -2.24 8.10 -29.32
CA ASP A 167 -3.19 9.21 -29.39
C ASP A 167 -2.59 10.42 -28.65
N PRO A 168 -1.86 11.30 -29.35
CA PRO A 168 -1.15 12.42 -28.72
C PRO A 168 -2.07 13.37 -27.95
N ASP A 169 -3.31 13.57 -28.42
CA ASP A 169 -4.29 14.45 -27.78
C ASP A 169 -4.76 13.83 -26.45
N ARG A 170 -5.03 12.52 -26.44
CA ARG A 170 -5.35 11.80 -25.19
C ARG A 170 -4.18 11.82 -24.21
N GLU A 171 -2.96 11.66 -24.70
CA GLU A 171 -1.74 11.68 -23.88
C GLU A 171 -1.53 13.07 -23.24
N ALA A 172 -1.70 14.15 -24.01
CA ALA A 172 -1.66 15.51 -23.49
C ALA A 172 -2.75 15.77 -22.44
N ALA A 173 -3.97 15.27 -22.67
CA ALA A 173 -5.06 15.40 -21.70
C ALA A 173 -4.76 14.68 -20.36
N ILE A 174 -4.04 13.56 -20.40
CA ILE A 174 -3.58 12.87 -19.18
C ILE A 174 -2.61 13.75 -18.40
N VAL A 175 -1.64 14.38 -19.08
CA VAL A 175 -0.67 15.28 -18.44
C VAL A 175 -1.36 16.44 -17.73
N VAL A 176 -2.33 17.08 -18.39
CA VAL A 176 -3.12 18.18 -17.80
C VAL A 176 -3.84 17.70 -16.54
N ALA A 177 -4.52 16.55 -16.58
CA ALA A 177 -5.22 16.01 -15.42
C ALA A 177 -4.27 15.61 -14.27
N MET A 178 -3.06 15.14 -14.58
CA MET A 178 -2.05 14.84 -13.56
C MET A 178 -1.45 16.10 -12.94
N ALA A 179 -1.28 17.17 -13.71
CA ALA A 179 -0.74 18.45 -13.22
C ALA A 179 -1.61 19.07 -12.14
N GLU A 180 -2.93 18.93 -12.22
CA GLU A 180 -3.88 19.36 -11.16
C GLU A 180 -3.62 18.65 -9.81
N ARG A 181 -3.12 17.41 -9.85
CA ARG A 181 -2.90 16.55 -8.68
C ARG A 181 -1.46 16.64 -8.16
N ALA A 182 -0.51 17.01 -9.02
CA ALA A 182 0.91 17.10 -8.71
C ALA A 182 1.46 18.51 -9.02
N PRO A 183 0.99 19.56 -8.32
CA PRO A 183 1.32 20.95 -8.63
C PRO A 183 2.81 21.29 -8.49
N SER A 184 3.58 20.48 -7.77
CA SER A 184 5.03 20.64 -7.61
C SER A 184 5.84 20.11 -8.80
N LEU A 185 5.22 19.40 -9.75
CA LEU A 185 5.88 18.90 -10.96
C LEU A 185 5.49 19.75 -12.17
N PRO A 186 6.46 20.37 -12.88
CA PRO A 186 6.18 21.08 -14.11
C PRO A 186 5.53 20.15 -15.16
N PRO A 187 4.62 20.65 -16.01
CA PRO A 187 3.94 19.86 -17.04
C PRO A 187 4.90 19.08 -17.95
N GLU A 188 6.07 19.62 -18.28
CA GLU A 188 7.07 18.97 -19.14
C GLU A 188 7.71 17.76 -18.46
N SER A 189 7.90 17.82 -17.14
CA SER A 189 8.38 16.67 -16.36
C SER A 189 7.32 15.59 -16.26
N LEU A 190 6.05 15.97 -16.05
CA LEU A 190 4.94 15.05 -16.08
C LEU A 190 4.77 14.39 -17.46
N ALA A 191 4.93 15.14 -18.55
CA ALA A 191 4.86 14.59 -19.90
C ALA A 191 5.90 13.49 -20.12
N ARG A 192 7.16 13.70 -19.71
CA ARG A 192 8.22 12.68 -19.81
C ARG A 192 7.89 11.42 -19.02
N ILE A 193 7.36 11.57 -17.80
CA ILE A 193 6.94 10.44 -16.96
C ILE A 193 5.78 9.69 -17.62
N VAL A 194 4.74 10.40 -18.07
CA VAL A 194 3.57 9.80 -18.71
C VAL A 194 3.96 9.04 -19.97
N THR A 195 4.80 9.62 -20.83
CA THR A 195 5.33 8.95 -22.02
C THR A 195 6.02 7.63 -21.64
N ALA A 196 6.93 7.65 -20.66
CA ALA A 196 7.63 6.44 -20.23
C ALA A 196 6.67 5.35 -19.71
N ILE A 197 5.65 5.74 -18.94
CA ILE A 197 4.64 4.80 -18.41
C ILE A 197 3.76 4.24 -19.56
N ILE A 198 3.44 5.05 -20.58
CA ILE A 198 2.70 4.59 -21.76
C ILE A 198 3.53 3.58 -22.55
N GLU A 199 4.75 3.94 -22.91
CA GLU A 199 5.65 3.10 -23.69
C GLU A 199 5.93 1.77 -22.99
N ALA A 200 6.24 1.80 -21.69
CA ALA A 200 6.41 0.56 -20.91
C ALA A 200 5.16 -0.35 -20.94
N GLY A 201 3.97 0.24 -20.92
CA GLY A 201 2.71 -0.51 -21.01
C GLY A 201 2.43 -1.05 -22.42
N LEU A 202 2.82 -0.33 -23.46
CA LEU A 202 2.76 -0.82 -24.85
C LEU A 202 3.71 -2.00 -25.04
N ASP A 203 4.97 -1.85 -24.60
CA ASP A 203 5.97 -2.92 -24.69
C ASP A 203 5.54 -4.18 -23.90
N ALA A 204 4.91 -3.99 -22.74
CA ALA A 204 4.40 -5.11 -21.96
C ALA A 204 3.24 -5.82 -22.65
N ALA A 205 2.31 -5.07 -23.25
CA ALA A 205 1.20 -5.63 -24.01
C ALA A 205 1.67 -6.35 -25.28
N GLU A 206 2.71 -5.85 -25.95
CA GLU A 206 3.31 -6.51 -27.13
C GLU A 206 4.08 -7.81 -26.76
N ARG A 207 4.55 -7.95 -25.51
CA ARG A 207 5.15 -9.19 -25.00
C ARG A 207 4.11 -10.21 -24.52
N ASP A 208 2.92 -9.73 -24.15
CA ASP A 208 1.81 -10.55 -23.68
C ASP A 208 0.89 -10.92 -24.86
N ASP A 209 1.34 -11.91 -25.65
CA ASP A 209 0.55 -12.52 -26.75
C ASP A 209 -0.60 -13.41 -26.24
N SER A 210 -0.87 -13.44 -24.92
CA SER A 210 -1.90 -14.31 -24.36
C SER A 210 -3.31 -13.72 -24.52
N ASP A 211 -4.26 -14.55 -24.96
CA ASP A 211 -5.69 -14.22 -25.00
C ASP A 211 -6.35 -14.33 -23.61
N GLU A 212 -5.57 -14.61 -22.56
CA GLU A 212 -6.09 -14.79 -21.21
C GLU A 212 -6.40 -13.43 -20.57
N PRO A 213 -7.58 -13.26 -19.93
CA PRO A 213 -7.87 -12.03 -19.20
C PRO A 213 -6.85 -11.87 -18.06
N PRO A 214 -6.32 -10.65 -17.84
CA PRO A 214 -5.38 -10.42 -16.76
C PRO A 214 -6.02 -10.83 -15.43
N VAL A 215 -5.28 -11.60 -14.64
CA VAL A 215 -5.72 -11.96 -13.28
C VAL A 215 -5.61 -10.68 -12.44
N TRP A 216 -6.73 -9.99 -12.28
CA TRP A 216 -6.84 -8.86 -11.37
C TRP A 216 -6.69 -9.40 -9.94
N ARG A 217 -5.46 -9.45 -9.42
CA ARG A 217 -5.24 -9.63 -7.98
C ARG A 217 -5.67 -8.33 -7.31
N LEU A 218 -6.96 -8.27 -6.95
CA LEU A 218 -7.55 -7.19 -6.17
C LEU A 218 -7.36 -7.43 -4.68
#